data_AF-A0A1J5KYL1-F1
#
_entry.id   AF-A0A1J5KYL1-F1
#
_cell.length_a   1.000
_cell.length_b   1.000
_cell.length_c   1.000
_cell.angle_alpha   90.00
_cell.angle_beta   90.00
_cell.angle_gamma   90.00
#
_symmetry.space_group_name_H-M   'P 1'
#
loop_
_entity.id
_entity.type
_entity.pdbx_description
1 polymer ?
#
loop_
_entity_poly.entity_id
_entity_poly.type
_entity_poly.pdbx_seq_one_letter_code
_entity_poly.pdbx_strand_id
1 'polypeptide(L)'
;MKSDVKNTRQKDLFSEAFQMVKTPIVIAIFITPIRYILELFGIPEHYIFIIGLLWFTLGLSVYLGIKHHQNNRYLVLLLLGLIIFSPISRFPVAIAWLVDTHWQIGTHYSLYFDNFGQALLNHLVYGSLLQIVPGFLIGSITFTIMRHKQKLKLKRNTINNG
;
A
#
# COMPACT_ATOMS: atom_id res chain seq x y z
N MET A 1 20.53 5.86 -45.77
CA MET A 1 20.61 6.52 -44.45
C MET A 1 19.26 6.30 -43.74
N LYS A 2 19.11 5.20 -42.99
CA LYS A 2 17.89 4.90 -42.22
C LYS A 2 18.00 5.65 -40.90
N SER A 3 17.02 6.52 -40.64
CA SER A 3 16.91 7.27 -39.40
C SER A 3 16.70 6.31 -38.23
N ASP A 4 17.61 6.35 -37.27
CA ASP A 4 17.42 5.76 -35.94
C ASP A 4 16.30 6.51 -35.23
N VAL A 5 15.08 5.99 -35.37
CA VAL A 5 13.95 6.39 -34.54
C VAL A 5 14.23 5.88 -33.14
N LYS A 6 14.77 6.78 -32.31
CA LYS A 6 14.99 6.58 -30.87
C LYS A 6 13.64 6.32 -30.21
N ASN A 7 13.25 5.04 -30.12
CA ASN A 7 12.07 4.54 -29.43
C ASN A 7 12.21 4.84 -27.93
N THR A 8 11.84 6.05 -27.56
CA THR A 8 11.73 6.51 -26.19
C THR A 8 10.46 5.90 -25.63
N ARG A 9 10.58 4.67 -25.10
CA ARG A 9 9.54 3.99 -24.33
C ARG A 9 9.16 4.87 -23.12
N GLN A 10 8.20 5.76 -23.31
CA GLN A 10 7.47 6.38 -22.23
C GLN A 10 6.82 5.23 -21.44
N LYS A 11 7.41 4.87 -20.29
CA LYS A 11 6.81 3.86 -19.42
C LYS A 11 5.44 4.37 -19.01
N ASP A 12 4.42 3.57 -19.31
CA ASP A 12 3.05 3.80 -18.89
C ASP A 12 2.99 3.98 -17.37
N LEU A 13 2.22 4.98 -16.91
CA LEU A 13 2.08 5.34 -15.49
C LEU A 13 1.56 4.17 -14.67
N PHE A 14 0.64 3.39 -15.24
CA PHE A 14 0.09 2.20 -14.59
C PHE A 14 1.18 1.14 -14.40
N SER A 15 1.99 0.87 -15.43
CA SER A 15 3.13 -0.06 -15.33
C SER A 15 4.15 0.38 -14.28
N GLU A 16 4.47 1.68 -14.21
CA GLU A 16 5.39 2.23 -13.22
C GLU A 16 4.82 2.10 -11.79
N ALA A 17 3.54 2.43 -11.59
CA ALA A 17 2.86 2.26 -10.32
C ALA A 17 2.80 0.78 -9.89
N PHE A 18 2.44 -0.13 -10.81
CA PHE A 18 2.40 -1.57 -10.54
C PHE A 18 3.79 -2.11 -10.16
N GLN A 19 4.83 -1.73 -10.89
CA GLN A 19 6.22 -2.14 -10.57
C GLN A 19 6.65 -1.69 -9.17
N MET A 20 6.17 -0.55 -8.71
CA MET A 20 6.47 0.00 -7.39
C MET A 20 5.79 -0.80 -6.26
N VAL A 21 4.61 -1.37 -6.50
CA VAL A 21 3.83 -2.06 -5.46
C VAL A 21 3.79 -3.59 -5.59
N LYS A 22 4.30 -4.18 -6.67
CA LYS A 22 4.26 -5.64 -6.88
C LYS A 22 4.85 -6.46 -5.72
N THR A 23 5.97 -6.03 -5.17
CA THR A 23 6.62 -6.73 -4.05
C THR A 23 5.80 -6.55 -2.76
N PRO A 24 5.38 -5.33 -2.39
CA PRO A 24 4.43 -5.14 -1.30
C PRO A 24 3.14 -5.97 -1.43
N ILE A 25 2.57 -6.12 -2.63
CA ILE A 25 1.37 -6.94 -2.86
C ILE A 25 1.62 -8.38 -2.40
N VAL A 26 2.72 -9.00 -2.83
CA VAL A 26 3.05 -10.37 -2.46
C VAL A 26 3.17 -10.51 -0.95
N ILE A 27 3.88 -9.59 -0.30
CA ILE A 27 4.02 -9.58 1.17
C ILE A 27 2.66 -9.47 1.85
N ALA A 28 1.82 -8.54 1.40
CA ALA A 28 0.51 -8.30 1.99
C ALA A 28 -0.44 -9.49 1.88
N ILE A 29 -0.32 -10.30 0.81
CA ILE A 29 -1.10 -11.53 0.65
C ILE A 29 -0.82 -12.52 1.79
N PHE A 30 0.41 -12.58 2.31
CA PHE A 30 0.79 -13.45 3.42
C PHE A 30 0.50 -12.86 4.80
N ILE A 31 0.46 -11.53 4.95
CA ILE A 31 0.18 -10.87 6.23
C ILE A 31 -1.15 -11.36 6.82
N THR A 32 -2.20 -11.47 6.00
CA THR A 32 -3.54 -11.84 6.50
C THR A 32 -3.60 -13.30 6.99
N PRO A 33 -3.17 -14.32 6.23
CA PRO A 33 -3.07 -15.68 6.74
C PRO A 33 -2.22 -15.81 8.01
N ILE A 34 -1.10 -15.09 8.08
CA ILE A 34 -0.26 -15.11 9.28
C ILE A 34 -1.02 -14.55 10.48
N ARG A 35 -1.70 -13.40 10.33
CA ARG A 35 -2.53 -12.81 11.40
C ARG A 35 -3.65 -13.74 11.84
N TYR A 36 -4.33 -14.35 10.87
CA TYR A 36 -5.40 -15.32 11.14
C TYR A 36 -4.87 -16.49 11.97
N ILE A 37 -3.76 -17.11 11.55
CA ILE A 37 -3.16 -18.23 12.28
C ILE A 37 -2.70 -17.82 13.69
N LEU A 38 -2.09 -16.65 13.84
CA LEU A 38 -1.66 -16.14 15.15
C LEU A 38 -2.84 -15.96 16.11
N GLU A 39 -3.97 -15.51 15.60
CA GLU A 39 -5.20 -15.40 16.39
C GLU A 39 -5.76 -16.77 16.79
N LEU A 40 -5.71 -17.76 15.89
CA LEU A 40 -6.07 -19.14 16.23
C LEU A 40 -5.19 -19.74 17.34
N PHE A 41 -3.94 -19.28 17.46
CA PHE A 41 -3.05 -19.62 18.57
C PHE A 41 -3.36 -18.84 19.87
N GLY A 42 -4.42 -18.05 19.90
CA GLY A 42 -4.87 -17.31 21.08
C GLY A 42 -4.15 -15.97 21.30
N ILE A 43 -3.41 -15.46 20.31
CA ILE A 43 -2.78 -14.14 20.43
C ILE A 43 -3.86 -13.04 20.34
N PRO A 44 -3.92 -12.11 21.30
CA PRO A 44 -4.92 -11.05 21.30
C PRO A 44 -4.87 -10.15 20.06
N GLU A 45 -6.05 -9.72 19.61
CA GLU A 45 -6.24 -8.93 18.38
C GLU A 45 -5.37 -7.66 18.36
N HIS A 46 -5.26 -6.93 19.48
CA HIS A 46 -4.54 -5.66 19.52
C HIS A 46 -3.04 -5.80 19.22
N TYR A 47 -2.44 -6.97 19.49
CA TYR A 47 -1.05 -7.24 19.13
C TYR A 47 -0.91 -7.55 17.64
N ILE A 48 -1.77 -8.42 17.11
CA ILE A 48 -1.74 -8.77 15.68
C ILE A 48 -2.24 -7.61 14.80
N PHE A 49 -3.01 -6.66 15.33
CA PHE A 49 -3.47 -5.48 14.59
C PHE A 49 -2.30 -4.63 14.08
N ILE A 50 -1.21 -4.52 14.85
CA ILE A 50 -0.02 -3.73 14.50
C ILE A 50 0.71 -4.28 13.27
N ILE A 51 0.67 -5.60 13.06
CA ILE A 51 1.19 -6.24 11.84
C ILE A 51 0.16 -6.24 10.69
N GLY A 52 -0.97 -5.55 10.88
CA GLY A 52 -2.07 -5.47 9.94
C GLY A 52 -1.77 -4.70 8.66
N LEU A 53 -2.64 -4.91 7.67
CA LEU A 53 -2.52 -4.30 6.35
C LEU A 53 -2.53 -2.77 6.38
N LEU A 54 -3.22 -2.15 7.35
CA LEU A 54 -3.21 -0.70 7.51
C LEU A 54 -1.80 -0.18 7.81
N TRP A 55 -1.18 -0.69 8.86
CA TRP A 55 0.18 -0.30 9.27
C TRP A 55 1.21 -0.59 8.19
N PHE A 56 1.07 -1.73 7.51
CA PHE A 56 1.91 -2.05 6.36
C PHE A 56 1.76 -1.01 5.24
N THR A 57 0.54 -0.57 4.92
CA THR A 57 0.30 0.51 3.95
C THR A 57 0.95 1.83 4.40
N LEU A 58 0.80 2.22 5.67
CA LEU A 58 1.42 3.46 6.17
C LEU A 58 2.94 3.41 6.05
N GLY A 59 3.56 2.30 6.46
CA GLY A 59 5.00 2.06 6.34
C GLY A 59 5.46 2.07 4.87
N LEU A 60 4.71 1.43 3.97
CA LEU A 60 4.96 1.46 2.54
C LEU A 60 4.93 2.89 1.99
N SER A 61 3.90 3.66 2.34
CA SER A 61 3.75 5.04 1.87
C SER A 61 4.90 5.94 2.34
N VAL A 62 5.36 5.80 3.60
CA VAL A 62 6.56 6.48 4.11
C VAL A 62 7.79 6.05 3.31
N TYR A 63 8.02 4.75 3.16
CA TYR A 63 9.16 4.22 2.42
C TYR A 63 9.22 4.77 0.99
N LEU A 64 8.10 4.75 0.27
CA LEU A 64 8.01 5.28 -1.08
C LEU A 64 8.24 6.80 -1.11
N GLY A 65 7.70 7.53 -0.14
CA GLY A 65 7.90 8.98 0.00
C GLY A 65 9.36 9.36 0.19
N ILE A 66 10.11 8.58 0.98
CA ILE A 66 11.56 8.76 1.16
C ILE A 66 12.30 8.40 -0.14
N LYS A 67 12.02 7.22 -0.70
CA LYS A 67 12.78 6.68 -1.84
C LYS A 67 12.61 7.48 -3.13
N HIS A 68 11.40 7.99 -3.40
CA HIS A 68 11.04 8.59 -4.68
C HIS A 68 10.78 10.10 -4.61
N HIS A 69 11.25 10.80 -3.56
CA HIS A 69 11.01 12.23 -3.36
C HIS A 69 11.50 13.15 -4.49
N GLN A 70 12.41 12.66 -5.34
CA GLN A 70 12.95 13.41 -6.48
C GLN A 70 12.07 13.30 -7.75
N ASN A 71 11.13 12.35 -7.79
CA ASN A 71 10.27 12.13 -8.94
C ASN A 71 9.09 13.13 -8.91
N ASN A 72 9.02 13.99 -9.93
CA ASN A 72 7.94 14.98 -10.05
C ASN A 72 6.54 14.35 -10.15
N ARG A 73 6.44 13.10 -10.60
CA ARG A 73 5.18 12.36 -10.75
C ARG A 73 4.83 11.51 -9.53
N TYR A 74 5.59 11.62 -8.44
CA TYR A 74 5.47 10.76 -7.26
C TYR A 74 4.04 10.69 -6.71
N LEU A 75 3.35 11.82 -6.54
CA LEU A 75 2.00 11.81 -5.94
C LEU A 75 1.00 11.02 -6.78
N VAL A 76 1.07 11.14 -8.11
CA VAL A 76 0.22 10.35 -9.02
C VAL A 76 0.56 8.87 -8.93
N LEU A 77 1.86 8.54 -8.95
CA LEU A 77 2.33 7.16 -8.85
C LEU A 77 2.01 6.52 -7.50
N LEU A 78 2.04 7.30 -6.41
CA LEU A 78 1.65 6.87 -5.07
C LEU A 78 0.15 6.54 -5.05
N LEU A 79 -0.69 7.44 -5.54
CA LEU A 79 -2.14 7.22 -5.56
C LEU A 79 -2.51 6.00 -6.41
N LEU A 80 -1.98 5.90 -7.63
CA LEU A 80 -2.19 4.74 -8.50
C LEU A 80 -1.68 3.46 -7.86
N GLY A 81 -0.49 3.50 -7.26
CA GLY A 81 0.09 2.37 -6.54
C GLY A 81 -0.82 1.90 -5.42
N LEU A 82 -1.38 2.81 -4.62
CA LEU A 82 -2.31 2.49 -3.53
C LEU A 82 -3.66 1.96 -4.05
N ILE A 83 -4.19 2.50 -5.15
CA ILE A 83 -5.42 2.01 -5.80
C ILE A 83 -5.25 0.57 -6.30
N ILE A 84 -4.06 0.21 -6.79
CA ILE A 84 -3.75 -1.15 -7.22
C ILE A 84 -3.51 -2.06 -6.02
N PHE A 85 -2.64 -1.63 -5.11
CA PHE A 85 -2.20 -2.41 -3.96
C PHE A 85 -3.35 -2.76 -3.02
N SER A 86 -4.17 -1.76 -2.67
CA SER A 86 -5.11 -1.84 -1.56
C SER A 86 -6.19 -2.92 -1.76
N PRO A 87 -6.92 -2.97 -2.90
CA PRO A 87 -7.90 -4.03 -3.15
C PRO A 87 -7.27 -5.42 -3.22
N ILE A 88 -6.13 -5.56 -3.89
CA ILE A 88 -5.45 -6.87 -4.03
C ILE A 88 -4.99 -7.37 -2.65
N SER A 89 -4.43 -6.49 -1.82
CA SER A 89 -3.96 -6.84 -0.47
C SER A 89 -5.08 -7.32 0.45
N ARG A 90 -6.33 -6.92 0.17
CA ARG A 90 -7.51 -7.24 0.99
C ARG A 90 -8.27 -8.46 0.52
N PHE A 91 -7.97 -8.99 -0.66
CA PHE A 91 -8.59 -10.22 -1.13
C PHE A 91 -8.46 -11.39 -0.11
N PRO A 92 -7.29 -11.64 0.51
CA PRO A 92 -7.17 -12.64 1.56
C PRO A 92 -8.06 -12.41 2.78
N VAL A 93 -8.45 -11.17 3.07
CA VAL A 93 -9.35 -10.85 4.20
C VAL A 93 -10.75 -11.38 3.94
N ALA A 94 -11.25 -11.25 2.71
CA ALA A 94 -12.52 -11.84 2.32
C ALA A 94 -12.49 -13.38 2.37
N ILE A 95 -11.34 -13.99 2.01
CA ILE A 95 -11.16 -15.44 2.15
C ILE A 95 -11.11 -15.86 3.63
N ALA A 96 -10.40 -15.11 4.47
CA ALA A 96 -10.37 -15.37 5.92
C ALA A 96 -11.79 -15.27 6.53
N TRP A 97 -12.56 -14.26 6.14
CA TRP A 97 -13.98 -14.14 6.52
C TRP A 97 -14.81 -15.36 6.11
N LEU A 98 -14.64 -15.85 4.87
CA LEU A 98 -15.37 -17.01 4.36
C LEU A 98 -15.06 -18.26 5.18
N VAL A 99 -13.78 -18.50 5.49
CA VAL A 99 -13.34 -19.61 6.33
C VAL A 99 -13.92 -19.46 7.74
N ASP A 100 -13.77 -18.29 8.34
CA ASP A 100 -14.23 -18.06 9.70
C ASP A 100 -15.74 -18.27 9.85
N THR A 101 -16.53 -17.78 8.89
CA THR A 101 -17.98 -17.89 8.88
C THR A 101 -18.45 -19.31 8.59
N HIS A 102 -17.79 -20.02 7.67
CA HIS A 102 -18.17 -21.39 7.30
C HIS A 102 -17.92 -22.39 8.43
N TRP A 103 -16.81 -22.25 9.15
CA TRP A 103 -16.44 -23.14 10.26
C TRP A 103 -16.77 -22.57 11.65
N GLN A 104 -17.38 -21.39 11.73
CA GLN A 104 -17.77 -20.72 12.98
C GLN A 104 -16.62 -20.64 13.99
N ILE A 105 -15.43 -20.31 13.50
CA ILE A 105 -14.20 -20.34 14.31
C ILE A 105 -14.18 -19.20 15.33
N GLY A 106 -14.80 -18.06 15.00
CA GLY A 106 -15.03 -16.96 15.95
C GLY A 106 -13.84 -16.02 16.10
N THR A 107 -13.11 -15.74 15.02
CA THR A 107 -12.05 -14.72 14.99
C THR A 107 -12.62 -13.30 14.78
N HIS A 108 -11.79 -12.25 14.90
CA HIS A 108 -12.17 -10.87 14.59
C HIS A 108 -12.59 -10.65 13.13
N TYR A 109 -12.36 -11.65 12.27
CA TYR A 109 -12.83 -11.66 10.90
C TYR A 109 -14.32 -12.00 10.78
N SER A 110 -15.03 -12.34 11.86
CA SER A 110 -16.45 -12.73 11.86
C SER A 110 -17.44 -11.58 11.63
N LEU A 111 -17.08 -10.56 10.83
CA LEU A 111 -17.99 -9.45 10.50
C LEU A 111 -19.32 -10.00 9.96
N TYR A 112 -20.44 -9.42 10.39
CA TYR A 112 -21.76 -9.85 9.93
C TYR A 112 -22.00 -9.34 8.50
N PHE A 113 -21.75 -10.21 7.52
CA PHE A 113 -22.19 -10.04 6.14
C PHE A 113 -23.19 -11.14 5.78
N ASP A 114 -24.17 -10.80 4.95
CA ASP A 114 -25.23 -11.74 4.54
C ASP A 114 -24.71 -12.78 3.54
N ASN A 115 -23.66 -12.44 2.78
CA ASN A 115 -23.05 -13.34 1.81
C ASN A 115 -21.60 -12.93 1.47
N PHE A 116 -20.87 -13.85 0.83
CA PHE A 116 -19.49 -13.64 0.41
C PHE A 116 -19.31 -12.45 -0.56
N GLY A 117 -20.27 -12.20 -1.45
CA GLY A 117 -20.21 -11.08 -2.37
C GLY A 117 -20.20 -9.73 -1.64
N GLN A 118 -21.02 -9.58 -0.61
CA GLN A 118 -21.06 -8.40 0.24
C GLN A 118 -19.77 -8.23 1.05
N ALA A 119 -19.25 -9.31 1.63
CA ALA A 119 -17.97 -9.31 2.35
C ALA A 119 -16.81 -8.88 1.43
N LEU A 120 -16.74 -9.49 0.24
CA LEU A 120 -15.74 -9.17 -0.78
C LEU A 120 -15.83 -7.70 -1.20
N LEU A 121 -17.02 -7.20 -1.53
CA LEU A 121 -17.21 -5.82 -1.96
C LEU A 121 -16.85 -4.84 -0.84
N ASN A 122 -17.25 -5.12 0.41
CA ASN A 122 -16.86 -4.30 1.56
C ASN A 122 -15.34 -4.21 1.69
N HIS A 123 -14.64 -5.35 1.67
CA HIS A 123 -13.19 -5.36 1.79
C HIS A 123 -12.49 -4.69 0.60
N LEU A 124 -12.92 -4.97 -0.64
CA LEU A 124 -12.32 -4.38 -1.84
C LEU A 124 -12.60 -2.88 -1.98
N VAL A 125 -13.71 -2.37 -1.43
CA VAL A 125 -14.08 -0.95 -1.54
C VAL A 125 -13.83 -0.21 -0.23
N TYR A 126 -14.67 -0.43 0.78
CA TYR A 126 -14.59 0.29 2.06
C TYR A 126 -13.26 0.04 2.76
N GLY A 127 -12.86 -1.24 2.85
CA GLY A 127 -11.55 -1.60 3.36
C GLY A 127 -10.44 -0.88 2.58
N SER A 128 -10.47 -0.94 1.25
CA SER A 128 -9.41 -0.34 0.45
C SER A 128 -9.29 1.16 0.67
N LEU A 129 -10.41 1.87 0.82
CA LEU A 129 -10.44 3.30 1.12
C LEU A 129 -9.76 3.61 2.46
N LEU A 130 -10.02 2.80 3.49
CA LEU A 130 -9.37 2.94 4.81
C LEU A 130 -7.85 2.77 4.76
N GLN A 131 -7.30 2.13 3.74
CA GLN A 131 -5.85 2.07 3.50
C GLN A 131 -5.36 3.21 2.60
N ILE A 132 -6.07 3.48 1.50
CA ILE A 132 -5.66 4.45 0.49
C ILE A 132 -5.59 5.85 1.09
N VAL A 133 -6.63 6.27 1.82
CA VAL A 133 -6.72 7.64 2.36
C VAL A 133 -5.57 7.95 3.32
N PRO A 134 -5.39 7.23 4.45
CA PRO A 134 -4.30 7.55 5.37
C PRO A 134 -2.91 7.24 4.77
N GLY A 135 -2.78 6.21 3.93
CA GLY A 135 -1.53 5.93 3.22
C GLY A 135 -1.10 7.08 2.31
N PHE A 136 -2.04 7.62 1.52
CA PHE A 136 -1.77 8.74 0.63
C PHE A 136 -1.40 10.00 1.41
N LEU A 137 -2.10 10.29 2.51
CA LEU A 137 -1.78 11.42 3.38
C LEU A 137 -0.37 11.30 3.95
N ILE A 138 -0.01 10.19 4.58
CA ILE A 138 1.33 10.02 5.16
C ILE A 138 2.42 10.03 4.09
N GLY A 139 2.20 9.40 2.94
CA GLY A 139 3.15 9.40 1.83
C GLY A 139 3.38 10.81 1.25
N SER A 140 2.31 11.59 1.08
CA SER A 140 2.40 12.97 0.57
C SER A 140 3.10 13.92 1.55
N ILE A 141 2.84 13.77 2.86
CA ILE A 141 3.56 14.51 3.92
C ILE A 141 5.05 14.16 3.87
N THR A 142 5.37 12.87 3.84
CA THR A 142 6.76 12.37 3.79
C THR A 142 7.50 12.91 2.58
N PHE A 143 6.88 12.84 1.40
CA PHE A 143 7.40 13.41 0.15
C PHE A 143 7.70 14.90 0.28
N THR A 144 6.77 15.66 0.84
CA THR A 144 6.90 17.12 0.98
C THR A 144 8.05 17.49 1.90
N ILE A 145 8.17 16.81 3.05
CA ILE A 145 9.28 16.98 3.99
C ILE A 145 10.62 16.68 3.30
N MET A 146 10.71 15.55 2.60
CA MET A 146 11.95 15.12 1.94
C MET A 146 12.38 16.07 0.83
N ARG A 147 11.43 16.53 0.01
CA ARG A 147 11.68 17.50 -1.06
C ARG A 147 12.12 18.85 -0.51
N HIS A 148 11.53 19.29 0.60
CA HIS A 148 11.96 20.51 1.28
C HIS A 148 13.39 20.39 1.82
N LYS A 149 13.71 19.29 2.51
CA LYS A 149 15.07 19.00 3.01
C LYS A 149 16.11 19.02 1.87
N GLN A 150 15.78 18.44 0.72
CA GLN A 150 16.67 18.45 -0.45
C GLN A 150 16.95 19.87 -0.97
N LYS A 151 15.90 20.70 -1.10
CA LYS A 151 16.06 22.11 -1.53
C LYS A 151 16.94 22.91 -0.57
N LEU A 152 16.75 22.73 0.74
CA LEU A 152 17.59 23.39 1.76
C LEU A 152 19.06 22.96 1.66
N LYS A 153 19.33 21.67 1.44
CA LYS A 153 20.70 21.17 1.24
C LYS A 153 21.37 21.79 0.01
N LEU A 154 20.64 21.90 -1.10
CA LEU A 154 21.14 22.53 -2.32
C LEU A 154 21.46 24.03 -2.10
N LYS A 155 20.55 24.77 -1.46
CA LYS A 155 20.74 26.19 -1.13
C LYS A 155 21.97 26.42 -0.23
N ARG A 156 22.19 25.54 0.75
CA ARG A 156 23.38 25.63 1.62
C ARG A 156 24.67 25.40 0.84
N ASN A 157 24.70 24.40 -0.02
CA ASN A 157 25.88 24.09 -0.83
C ASN A 157 26.22 25.22 -1.81
N THR A 158 25.23 25.89 -2.40
CA THR A 158 25.48 27.05 -3.27
C THR A 158 26.05 28.25 -2.52
N ILE A 159 25.70 28.44 -1.24
CA ILE A 159 26.28 29.51 -0.40
C ILE A 159 27.72 29.20 0.01
N ASN A 160 28.04 27.92 0.28
CA ASN A 160 29.38 27.54 0.73
C ASN A 160 30.42 27.46 -0.41
N ASN A 161 29.98 27.35 -1.67
CA ASN A 161 30.85 27.15 -2.84
C ASN A 161 30.97 28.39 -3.73
N GLY A 162 30.33 29.52 -3.38
CA GLY A 162 30.39 30.79 -4.11
C GLY A 162 31.00 31.88 -3.24
#